data_AF-A0A315UUC2-F1
#
_entry.id   AF-A0A315UUC2-F1
#
_cell.length_a   1.000
_cell.length_b   1.000
_cell.length_c   1.000
_cell.angle_alpha   90.00
_cell.angle_beta   90.00
_cell.angle_gamma   90.00
#
_symmetry.space_group_name_H-M   'P 1'
#
loop_
_entity.id
_entity.type
_entity.pdbx_description
1 polymer ?
#
loop_
_entity_poly.entity_id
_entity_poly.type
_entity_poly.pdbx_seq_one_letter_code
_entity_poly.pdbx_strand_id
1 'polypeptide(L)'
;MLPRPDEMSARFLLEASLVYEEKCPELSRYLMTTEDKQRSGLLLVAEHWLKPENHRVRLRPKRRPSARVKQVLLRKARGKRLSLAQKKLLIRFQKSSSMV
;
A
#
# COMPACT_ATOMS: atom_id res chain seq x y z
N MET A 1 -10.98 14.85 -30.52
CA MET A 1 -11.21 13.40 -30.57
C MET A 1 -12.21 13.06 -29.47
N LEU A 2 -13.35 12.44 -29.81
CA LEU A 2 -14.34 12.01 -28.83
C LEU A 2 -13.84 10.73 -28.14
N PRO A 3 -13.96 10.61 -26.81
CA PRO A 3 -13.52 9.42 -26.08
C PRO A 3 -14.34 8.21 -26.52
N ARG A 4 -13.71 7.03 -26.50
CA ARG A 4 -14.39 5.78 -26.88
C ARG A 4 -15.45 5.43 -25.82
N PRO A 5 -16.54 4.71 -26.16
CA PRO A 5 -17.60 4.37 -25.22
C PRO A 5 -17.08 3.68 -23.94
N ASP A 6 -16.08 2.81 -24.09
CA ASP A 6 -15.43 2.08 -22.99
C ASP A 6 -14.66 3.02 -22.03
N GLU A 7 -14.13 4.13 -22.54
CA GLU A 7 -13.44 5.14 -21.72
C GLU A 7 -14.43 6.01 -20.95
N MET A 8 -15.65 6.21 -21.49
CA MET A 8 -16.71 6.97 -20.81
C MET A 8 -17.30 6.16 -19.66
N SER A 9 -17.52 4.85 -19.84
CA SER A 9 -17.99 3.97 -18.76
C SER A 9 -16.96 3.85 -17.64
N ALA A 10 -15.67 3.73 -17.96
CA ALA A 10 -14.61 3.66 -16.96
C ALA A 10 -14.51 4.96 -16.13
N ARG A 11 -14.63 6.12 -16.77
CA ARG A 11 -14.66 7.42 -16.07
C ARG A 11 -15.88 7.56 -15.17
N PHE A 12 -17.05 7.15 -15.65
CA PHE A 12 -18.28 7.19 -14.87
C PHE A 12 -18.19 6.29 -13.62
N LEU A 13 -17.67 5.07 -13.75
CA LEU A 13 -17.45 4.17 -12.62
C LEU A 13 -16.44 4.72 -11.61
N LEU A 14 -15.38 5.37 -12.09
CA LEU A 14 -14.39 6.06 -11.25
C LEU A 14 -15.02 7.22 -10.48
N GLU A 15 -15.77 8.10 -11.12
CA GLU A 15 -16.47 9.19 -10.43
C GLU A 15 -17.49 8.66 -9.42
N ALA A 16 -18.28 7.65 -9.79
CA ALA A 16 -19.23 7.02 -8.88
C ALA A 16 -18.54 6.43 -7.65
N SER A 17 -17.42 5.72 -7.85
CA SER A 17 -16.66 5.12 -6.75
C SER A 17 -16.12 6.15 -5.76
N LEU A 18 -15.67 7.33 -6.22
CA LEU A 18 -15.24 8.44 -5.37
C LEU A 18 -16.42 8.99 -4.53
N VAL A 19 -17.61 9.12 -5.12
CA VAL A 19 -18.82 9.57 -4.42
C VAL A 19 -19.24 8.60 -3.33
N TYR A 20 -19.10 7.30 -3.56
CA TYR A 20 -19.47 6.26 -2.58
C TYR A 20 -18.37 5.98 -1.55
N GLU A 21 -17.15 6.48 -1.71
CA GLU A 21 -16.03 6.20 -0.79
C GLU A 21 -16.37 6.57 0.66
N GLU A 22 -16.99 7.73 0.87
CA GLU A 22 -17.32 8.24 2.20
C GLU A 22 -18.59 7.62 2.80
N LYS A 23 -19.53 7.17 1.95
CA LYS A 23 -20.83 6.64 2.38
C LYS A 23 -20.85 5.12 2.54
N CYS A 24 -20.17 4.41 1.65
CA CYS A 24 -20.13 2.96 1.60
C CYS A 24 -18.84 2.49 0.90
N PRO A 25 -17.76 2.26 1.67
CA PRO A 25 -16.48 1.87 1.10
C PRO A 25 -16.57 0.55 0.32
N GLU A 26 -17.45 -0.37 0.70
CA GLU A 26 -17.66 -1.64 -0.01
C GLU A 26 -18.27 -1.45 -1.41
N LEU A 27 -19.20 -0.50 -1.58
CA LEU A 27 -19.76 -0.17 -2.89
C LEU A 27 -18.74 0.51 -3.79
N SER A 28 -17.92 1.38 -3.20
CA SER A 28 -16.79 2.01 -3.88
C SER A 28 -15.81 0.96 -4.44
N ARG A 29 -15.50 -0.09 -3.67
CA ARG A 29 -14.66 -1.21 -4.12
C ARG A 29 -15.30 -2.02 -5.25
N TYR A 30 -16.59 -2.31 -5.14
CA TYR A 30 -17.31 -3.08 -6.15
C TYR A 30 -17.31 -2.39 -7.52
N LEU A 31 -17.43 -1.06 -7.54
CA LEU A 31 -17.40 -0.26 -8.77
C LEU A 31 -16.01 -0.18 -9.43
N MET A 32 -14.93 -0.45 -8.68
CA MET A 32 -13.55 -0.47 -9.19
C MET A 32 -13.12 -1.84 -9.70
N THR A 33 -13.59 -2.91 -9.07
CA THR A 33 -13.27 -4.30 -9.45
C THR A 33 -13.93 -4.76 -10.76
N THR A 34 -14.95 -4.04 -11.25
CA THR A 34 -15.59 -4.34 -12.53
C THR A 34 -14.69 -4.12 -13.74
N GLU A 35 -13.64 -3.29 -13.62
CA GLU A 35 -12.69 -3.01 -14.70
C GLU A 35 -11.53 -4.03 -14.78
N ASP A 36 -11.20 -4.69 -13.67
CA ASP A 36 -10.00 -5.55 -13.56
C ASP A 36 -10.24 -7.04 -13.86
N LYS A 37 -11.48 -7.45 -14.18
CA LYS A 37 -11.81 -8.88 -14.41
C LYS A 37 -11.08 -9.54 -15.59
N GLN A 38 -10.34 -8.80 -16.42
CA GLN A 38 -9.55 -9.35 -17.53
C GLN A 38 -8.04 -9.38 -17.32
N ARG A 39 -7.49 -8.80 -16.26
CA ARG A 39 -6.04 -8.75 -16.06
C ARG A 39 -5.67 -9.17 -14.65
N SER A 40 -5.07 -10.34 -14.57
CA SER A 40 -4.28 -10.86 -13.45
C SER A 40 -5.04 -11.45 -12.25
N GLY A 41 -4.99 -12.79 -12.16
CA GLY A 41 -5.34 -13.57 -10.97
C GLY A 41 -4.30 -13.42 -9.84
N LEU A 42 -4.01 -12.19 -9.41
CA LEU A 42 -3.05 -11.91 -8.35
C LEU A 42 -3.66 -10.97 -7.31
N LEU A 43 -3.99 -11.58 -6.16
CA LEU A 43 -4.16 -10.95 -4.85
C LEU A 43 -5.21 -9.83 -4.73
N LEU A 44 -6.43 -10.24 -4.37
CA LEU A 44 -7.36 -9.49 -3.52
C LEU A 44 -6.71 -9.21 -2.15
N VAL A 45 -5.68 -8.39 -2.10
CA VAL A 45 -5.21 -7.77 -0.86
C VAL A 45 -5.85 -6.40 -0.81
N ALA A 46 -7.10 -6.43 -0.34
CA ALA A 46 -7.82 -5.29 0.21
C ALA A 46 -7.66 -4.01 -0.62
N GLU A 47 -8.43 -3.92 -1.70
CA GLU A 47 -8.60 -2.75 -2.57
C GLU A 47 -9.15 -1.58 -1.75
N HIS A 48 -8.34 -0.97 -0.91
CA HIS A 48 -8.65 0.31 -0.28
C HIS A 48 -8.13 1.40 -1.19
N TRP A 49 -8.86 2.51 -1.26
CA TRP A 49 -8.35 3.75 -1.82
C TRP A 49 -7.02 4.09 -1.14
N LEU A 50 -5.94 3.90 -1.88
CA LEU A 50 -4.61 4.35 -1.52
C LEU A 50 -4.58 5.87 -1.76
N LYS A 51 -5.34 6.62 -0.95
CA LYS A 51 -5.23 8.09 -0.89
C LYS A 51 -3.87 8.45 -0.31
N PRO A 52 -3.12 9.40 -0.89
CA PRO A 52 -1.79 9.79 -0.38
C PRO A 52 -1.73 10.09 1.12
N GLU A 53 -2.85 10.47 1.73
CA GLU A 53 -3.00 10.74 3.16
C GLU A 53 -3.26 9.48 3.99
N ASN A 54 -3.96 8.48 3.42
CA ASN A 54 -4.36 7.25 4.11
C ASN A 54 -3.27 6.18 4.12
N HIS A 55 -2.29 6.26 3.22
CA HIS A 55 -1.19 5.32 3.15
C HIS A 55 0.13 6.03 2.97
N ARG A 56 1.16 5.51 3.64
CA ARG A 56 2.49 6.11 3.57
C ARG A 56 3.20 5.71 2.28
N VAL A 57 3.01 6.51 1.22
CA VAL A 57 3.76 6.37 -0.03
C VAL A 57 5.24 6.63 0.23
N ARG A 58 6.09 5.68 -0.15
CA ARG A 58 7.54 5.89 -0.17
C ARG A 58 7.96 6.11 -1.60
N LEU A 59 8.49 7.30 -1.92
CA LEU A 59 9.03 7.60 -3.26
C LEU A 59 10.30 6.79 -3.59
N ARG A 60 10.96 6.22 -2.58
CA ARG A 60 12.22 5.49 -2.76
C ARG A 60 12.27 4.21 -1.92
N PRO A 61 12.98 3.17 -2.40
CA PRO A 61 13.24 1.97 -1.62
C PRO A 61 13.98 2.30 -0.33
N LYS A 62 13.61 1.63 0.76
CA LYS A 62 14.32 1.76 2.04
C LYS A 62 15.75 1.23 1.89
N ARG A 63 16.71 1.84 2.60
CA ARG A 63 18.10 1.34 2.67
C ARG A 63 18.10 -0.16 3.01
N ARG A 64 18.93 -0.95 2.31
CA ARG A 64 19.05 -2.39 2.56
C ARG A 64 19.49 -2.63 4.02
N PRO A 65 18.81 -3.53 4.76
CA PRO A 65 19.18 -3.82 6.14
C PRO A 65 20.54 -4.53 6.19
N SER A 66 21.42 -4.07 7.09
CA SER A 66 22.67 -4.78 7.38
C SER A 66 22.39 -6.13 8.03
N ALA A 67 23.38 -7.04 8.04
CA ALA A 67 23.26 -8.36 8.65
C ALA A 67 22.74 -8.29 10.10
N ARG A 68 23.27 -7.33 10.87
CA ARG A 68 22.83 -7.07 12.26
C ARG A 68 21.35 -6.65 12.33
N VAL A 69 20.89 -5.78 11.44
CA VAL A 69 19.47 -5.38 11.38
C VAL A 69 18.60 -6.56 11.00
N LYS A 70 19.00 -7.37 10.00
CA LYS A 70 18.28 -8.58 9.59
C LYS A 70 18.10 -9.56 10.75
N GLN A 71 19.16 -9.85 11.50
CA GLN A 71 19.08 -10.72 12.68
C GLN A 71 18.10 -10.20 13.74
N VAL A 72 18.13 -8.89 14.01
CA VAL A 72 17.22 -8.28 14.99
C VAL A 72 15.76 -8.29 14.50
N LEU A 73 15.53 -8.08 13.20
CA LEU A 73 14.20 -8.21 12.59
C LEU A 73 13.67 -9.64 12.69
N LEU A 74 14.49 -10.65 12.37
CA LEU A 74 14.14 -12.06 12.51
C LEU A 74 13.83 -12.41 13.98
N ARG A 75 14.62 -11.90 14.92
CA ARG A 75 14.38 -12.08 16.35
C ARG A 75 13.03 -11.48 16.77
N LYS A 76 12.70 -10.29 16.27
CA LYS A 76 11.40 -9.64 16.52
C LYS A 76 10.24 -10.45 15.94
N ALA A 77 10.38 -10.96 14.71
CA ALA A 77 9.35 -11.78 14.06
C ALA A 77 9.08 -13.09 14.82
N ARG A 78 10.10 -13.65 15.48
CA ARG A 78 9.98 -14.82 16.37
C ARG A 78 9.40 -14.49 17.76
N GLY A 79 8.94 -13.26 18.01
CA GLY A 79 8.38 -12.85 19.31
C GLY A 79 9.39 -12.74 20.46
N LYS A 80 10.70 -12.83 20.19
CA LYS A 80 11.72 -12.79 21.25
C LYS A 80 11.94 -11.36 21.75
N ARG A 81 12.17 -11.20 23.06
CA ARG A 81 12.53 -9.91 23.67
C ARG A 81 13.81 -9.36 23.06
N LEU A 82 13.77 -8.05 22.75
CA LEU A 82 14.89 -7.28 22.22
C LEU A 82 15.56 -6.47 23.32
N SER A 83 16.89 -6.40 23.31
CA SER A 83 17.66 -5.51 24.19
C SER A 83 17.45 -4.04 23.82
N LEU A 84 17.77 -3.12 24.74
CA LEU A 84 17.68 -1.68 24.48
C LEU A 84 18.51 -1.26 23.25
N ALA A 85 19.71 -1.82 23.09
CA ALA A 85 20.55 -1.56 21.93
C ALA A 85 19.91 -2.05 20.61
N GLN A 86 19.27 -3.22 20.64
CA GLN A 86 18.55 -3.78 19.49
C GLN A 86 17.32 -2.93 19.12
N LYS A 87 16.57 -2.46 20.13
CA LYS A 87 15.45 -1.52 19.93
C LYS A 87 15.93 -0.21 19.31
N LYS A 88 16.98 0.41 19.88
CA LYS A 88 17.61 1.63 19.32
C LYS A 88 18.08 1.43 17.89
N LEU A 89 18.66 0.27 17.56
CA LEU A 89 19.06 -0.07 16.19
C LEU A 89 17.87 -0.12 15.23
N LEU A 90 16.78 -0.79 15.61
CA LEU A 90 15.56 -0.86 14.79
C LEU A 90 14.92 0.51 14.61
N ILE A 91 14.86 1.33 15.66
CA ILE A 91 14.31 2.69 15.58
C ILE A 91 15.13 3.52 14.59
N ARG A 92 16.46 3.48 14.68
CA ARG A 92 17.34 4.18 13.72
C ARG A 92 17.12 3.68 12.29
N PHE A 93 17.04 2.36 12.09
CA PHE A 93 16.75 1.78 10.78
C PHE A 93 15.34 2.11 10.26
N GLN A 94 14.36 2.28 11.13
CA GLN A 94 13.00 2.66 10.76
C GLN A 94 12.90 4.13 10.38
N LYS A 95 13.61 4.99 11.13
CA LYS A 95 13.67 6.45 10.91
C LYS A 95 14.67 6.86 9.83
N SER A 96 15.61 6.00 9.45
CA SER A 96 16.58 6.33 8.40
C SER A 96 15.86 6.61 7.08
N SER A 97 16.15 7.79 6.51
CA SER A 97 15.74 8.15 5.16
C SER A 97 16.48 7.28 4.14
N SER A 98 15.88 7.11 2.96
CA SER A 98 16.55 6.64 1.75
C SER A 98 17.45 7.76 1.24
N MET A 99 18.58 7.98 1.92
CA MET A 99 19.62 8.87 1.39
C MET A 99 20.32 8.20 0.22
N VAL A 100 20.59 9.02 -0.81
CA VAL A 100 21.41 8.74 -2.00
C VAL A 100 22.78 8.25 -1.57
#